data_AF-A0A3D4WPT7-F1
#
_entry.id   AF-A0A3D4WPT7-F1
#
_cell.length_a   1.000
_cell.length_b   1.000
_cell.length_c   1.000
_cell.angle_alpha   90.00
_cell.angle_beta   90.00
_cell.angle_gamma   90.00
#
_symmetry.space_group_name_H-M   'P 1'
#
loop_
_entity.id
_entity.type
_entity.pdbx_description
1 polymer ?
#
loop_
_entity_poly.entity_id
_entity_poly.type
_entity_poly.pdbx_seq_one_letter_code
_entity_poly.pdbx_strand_id
1 'polypeptide(L)'
;MGFQAKAGTHDITAGDALAWPEVYFTGVGWVPFHPLPQSDQVPKPPEQEFKPKPETSEPPPPSEAPVPTLEPTTSAPKQENVPTVGAAGPNFVVIAGAGGGGLVMLTFLAFILIVLIGRSKLRRRRLDTGTPADRVEGAWLEVADALRLAGRPAPEHLTAAEVSAHAATAAARIRGKHTVRLAAPPIDELAGVVNESTFARDEAASEQAEIARVRALTYIGELKARRSWFRRLIWTLHPGPLRWRRR
;
A
#
# COMPACT_ATOMS: atom_id res chain seq x y z
N MET A 1 -10.52 27.86 -9.51
CA MET A 1 -10.25 28.01 -10.96
C MET A 1 -10.93 29.29 -11.40
N GLY A 2 -10.21 30.21 -12.05
CA GLY A 2 -10.79 31.49 -12.47
C GLY A 2 -10.07 32.06 -13.68
N PHE A 3 -10.57 33.18 -14.19
CA PHE A 3 -9.97 33.88 -15.33
C PHE A 3 -9.90 35.37 -15.03
N GLN A 4 -8.83 36.02 -15.48
CA GLN A 4 -8.71 37.49 -15.49
C GLN A 4 -8.78 37.96 -16.93
N ALA A 5 -9.90 38.58 -17.31
CA ALA A 5 -10.03 39.23 -18.61
C ALA A 5 -9.70 40.72 -18.49
N LYS A 6 -8.92 41.26 -19.43
CA LYS A 6 -8.75 42.71 -19.57
C LYS A 6 -10.09 43.34 -20.01
N ALA A 7 -10.37 44.56 -19.57
CA ALA A 7 -11.59 45.27 -19.95
C ALA A 7 -11.63 45.52 -21.47
N GLY A 8 -12.65 45.02 -22.16
CA GLY A 8 -12.80 45.11 -23.61
C GLY A 8 -13.37 43.82 -24.21
N THR A 9 -13.49 43.78 -25.54
CA THR A 9 -13.84 42.55 -26.28
C THR A 9 -12.54 41.84 -26.66
N HIS A 10 -12.33 40.63 -26.12
CA HIS A 10 -11.15 39.81 -26.38
C HIS A 10 -11.56 38.34 -26.56
N ASP A 11 -10.89 37.64 -27.47
CA ASP A 11 -11.03 36.20 -27.61
C ASP A 11 -10.35 35.51 -26.43
N ILE A 12 -11.11 34.74 -25.65
CA ILE A 12 -10.61 33.95 -24.53
C ILE A 12 -10.24 32.56 -25.04
N THR A 13 -9.00 32.14 -24.81
CA THR A 13 -8.49 30.82 -25.20
C THR A 13 -8.22 29.95 -23.97
N ALA A 14 -7.97 28.65 -24.20
CA ALA A 14 -7.53 27.75 -23.13
C ALA A 14 -6.20 28.18 -22.47
N GLY A 15 -5.38 29.00 -23.17
CA GLY A 15 -4.14 29.54 -22.62
C GLY A 15 -4.34 30.63 -21.56
N ASP A 16 -5.55 31.19 -21.45
CA ASP A 16 -5.89 32.25 -20.48
C ASP A 16 -6.44 31.68 -19.16
N ALA A 17 -6.61 30.35 -19.09
CA ALA A 17 -7.06 29.67 -17.88
C ALA A 17 -5.93 29.58 -16.85
N LEU A 18 -6.14 30.15 -15.67
CA LEU A 18 -5.18 30.13 -14.57
C LEU A 18 -5.82 29.57 -13.29
N ALA A 19 -5.00 28.84 -12.52
CA ALA A 19 -5.36 28.36 -11.20
C ALA A 19 -4.47 29.05 -10.17
N TRP A 20 -5.10 29.65 -9.15
CA TRP A 20 -4.40 30.19 -7.97
C TRP A 20 -4.98 29.55 -6.70
N PRO A 21 -4.15 29.24 -5.69
CA PRO A 21 -4.64 28.88 -4.37
C PRO A 21 -5.21 30.10 -3.63
N GLU A 22 -6.22 29.87 -2.81
CA GLU A 22 -6.78 30.87 -1.89
C GLU A 22 -6.60 30.37 -0.45
N VAL A 23 -6.13 31.24 0.43
CA VAL A 23 -5.91 30.92 1.84
C VAL A 23 -6.82 31.80 2.68
N TYR A 24 -7.54 31.19 3.61
CA TYR A 24 -8.40 31.91 4.53
C TYR A 24 -7.61 32.40 5.75
N PHE A 25 -7.63 33.70 5.99
CA PHE A 25 -7.02 34.33 7.16
C PHE A 25 -8.09 34.88 8.10
N THR A 26 -7.96 34.56 9.39
CA THR A 26 -8.85 35.08 10.43
C THR A 26 -8.79 36.61 10.47
N GLY A 27 -9.93 37.28 10.28
CA GLY A 27 -10.05 38.74 10.27
C GLY A 27 -9.81 39.42 8.92
N VAL A 28 -9.33 38.70 7.89
CA VAL A 28 -9.08 39.24 6.54
C VAL A 28 -9.93 38.53 5.47
N GLY A 29 -10.27 37.26 5.67
CA GLY A 29 -11.07 36.48 4.74
C GLY A 29 -10.22 35.67 3.75
N TRP A 30 -10.79 35.33 2.59
CA TRP A 30 -10.11 34.59 1.54
C TRP A 30 -9.13 35.49 0.78
N VAL A 31 -7.85 35.13 0.77
CA VAL A 31 -6.78 35.85 0.07
C VAL A 31 -6.21 34.98 -1.05
N PRO A 32 -6.24 35.44 -2.31
CA PRO A 32 -5.67 34.71 -3.45
C PRO A 32 -4.15 34.89 -3.55
N PHE A 33 -3.43 33.82 -3.90
CA PHE A 33 -1.98 33.85 -4.13
C PHE A 33 -1.66 33.52 -5.59
N HIS A 34 -1.10 34.48 -6.33
CA HIS A 34 -0.73 34.25 -7.72
C HIS A 34 0.57 33.45 -7.83
N PRO A 35 0.58 32.32 -8.56
CA PRO A 35 1.79 31.50 -8.77
C PRO A 35 2.77 32.12 -9.77
N LEU A 36 2.33 33.12 -10.54
CA LEU A 36 3.16 33.83 -11.50
C LEU A 36 3.76 35.06 -10.82
N PRO A 37 5.09 35.20 -10.76
CA PRO A 37 5.70 36.44 -10.28
C PRO A 37 5.21 37.60 -11.15
N GLN A 38 4.81 38.70 -10.52
CA GLN A 38 4.44 39.91 -11.24
C GLN A 38 5.66 40.38 -12.04
N SER A 39 5.48 40.70 -13.33
CA SER A 39 6.59 40.91 -14.27
C SER A 39 7.44 42.16 -13.97
N ASP A 40 7.10 42.91 -12.93
CA ASP A 40 7.72 44.15 -12.48
C ASP A 40 8.62 43.98 -11.24
N GLN A 41 8.73 42.77 -10.68
CA GLN A 41 9.65 42.51 -9.57
C GLN A 41 10.95 41.86 -10.05
N VAL A 42 12.03 42.65 -10.03
CA VAL A 42 13.41 42.13 -10.18
C VAL A 42 13.66 41.12 -9.05
N PRO A 43 14.05 39.86 -9.35
CA PRO A 43 14.35 38.87 -8.33
C PRO A 43 15.49 39.40 -7.44
N LYS A 44 15.20 39.72 -6.18
CA LYS A 44 16.24 39.93 -5.17
C LYS A 44 16.73 38.55 -4.71
N PRO A 45 18.02 38.21 -4.88
CA PRO A 45 18.57 37.01 -4.29
C PRO A 45 18.41 37.04 -2.76
N PRO A 46 17.94 35.96 -2.11
CA PRO A 46 17.69 35.91 -0.67
C PRO A 46 18.96 35.89 0.22
N GLU A 47 20.13 36.27 -0.30
CA GLU A 47 21.42 36.04 0.36
C GLU A 47 21.86 37.12 1.37
N GLN A 48 21.06 38.15 1.64
CA GLN A 48 21.50 39.26 2.51
C GLN A 48 20.83 39.36 3.89
N GLU A 49 19.82 38.54 4.22
CA GLU A 49 19.20 38.56 5.56
C GLU A 49 19.70 37.48 6.53
N PHE A 50 20.54 36.54 6.08
CA PHE A 50 20.99 35.40 6.90
C PHE A 50 22.51 35.26 7.02
N LYS A 51 23.26 36.37 7.10
CA LYS A 51 24.66 36.32 7.54
C LYS A 51 24.75 36.71 9.02
N PRO A 52 24.84 35.73 9.96
CA PRO A 52 25.26 36.04 11.32
C PRO A 52 26.68 36.62 11.29
N LYS A 53 26.90 37.66 12.09
CA LYS A 53 28.19 38.35 12.22
C LYS A 53 29.22 37.35 12.76
N PRO A 54 30.42 37.22 12.18
CA PRO A 54 31.41 36.27 12.67
C PRO A 54 31.89 36.73 14.05
N GLU A 55 31.53 35.98 15.09
CA GLU A 55 32.20 36.10 16.38
C GLU A 55 33.54 35.35 16.34
N THR A 56 34.52 36.03 16.93
CA THR A 56 35.94 35.73 17.01
C THR A 56 36.25 34.29 17.42
N SER A 57 37.17 33.66 16.68
CA SER A 57 37.70 32.33 16.95
C SER A 57 38.54 32.32 18.23
N GLU A 58 38.25 31.40 19.14
CA GLU A 58 39.14 31.02 20.25
C GLU A 58 39.95 29.77 19.85
N PRO A 59 41.26 29.66 20.20
CA PRO A 59 42.12 28.60 19.68
C PRO A 59 41.90 27.25 20.40
N PRO A 60 42.08 26.10 19.73
CA PRO A 60 41.95 24.80 20.38
C PRO A 60 43.23 24.43 21.17
N PRO A 61 43.11 23.71 22.32
CA PRO A 61 44.25 23.05 22.95
C PRO A 61 44.64 21.75 22.20
N PRO A 62 45.89 21.26 22.39
CA PRO A 62 46.60 20.48 21.38
C PRO A 62 46.28 18.98 21.40
N SER A 63 46.52 18.38 20.24
CA SER A 63 46.41 16.97 19.90
C SER A 63 47.52 16.13 20.55
N GLU A 64 47.16 14.95 21.06
CA GLU A 64 48.11 13.86 21.28
C GLU A 64 47.71 12.67 20.39
N ALA A 65 48.62 12.33 19.50
CA ALA A 65 48.69 11.10 18.73
C ALA A 65 50.18 10.71 18.72
N PRO A 66 50.60 9.59 18.11
CA PRO A 66 49.98 8.27 17.91
C PRO A 66 50.84 7.19 18.65
N VAL A 67 50.61 5.88 18.55
CA VAL A 67 51.24 4.90 17.61
C VAL A 67 51.12 3.47 18.24
N PRO A 68 51.58 2.35 17.62
CA PRO A 68 50.76 1.49 16.76
C PRO A 68 50.95 -0.02 17.09
N THR A 69 50.54 -0.87 16.14
CA THR A 69 51.23 -2.12 15.76
C THR A 69 50.91 -3.37 16.58
N LEU A 70 50.07 -4.26 16.05
CA LEU A 70 50.30 -5.38 15.10
C LEU A 70 50.33 -6.72 15.87
N GLU A 71 49.54 -7.66 15.35
CA GLU A 71 49.63 -9.13 15.51
C GLU A 71 51.06 -9.65 15.19
N PRO A 72 51.46 -10.94 15.34
CA PRO A 72 50.68 -12.19 15.52
C PRO A 72 51.32 -13.24 16.47
N THR A 73 50.76 -14.47 16.53
CA THR A 73 51.46 -15.79 16.40
C THR A 73 50.89 -16.91 17.29
N THR A 74 50.28 -17.90 16.64
CA THR A 74 50.38 -19.37 16.79
C THR A 74 51.14 -19.96 18.00
N SER A 75 50.52 -20.92 18.71
CA SER A 75 50.93 -22.36 18.70
C SER A 75 50.05 -23.21 19.64
N ALA A 76 49.56 -24.34 19.12
CA ALA A 76 49.13 -25.52 19.90
C ALA A 76 50.38 -26.33 20.34
N PRO A 77 50.33 -27.55 20.93
CA PRO A 77 49.19 -28.38 21.38
C PRO A 77 49.40 -29.05 22.77
N LYS A 78 48.38 -29.72 23.32
CA LYS A 78 48.53 -31.09 23.88
C LYS A 78 47.18 -31.80 24.06
N GLN A 79 47.15 -33.05 23.60
CA GLN A 79 46.10 -34.07 23.76
C GLN A 79 46.03 -34.60 25.20
N GLU A 80 44.85 -35.02 25.66
CA GLU A 80 44.68 -36.35 26.28
C GLU A 80 43.22 -36.84 26.19
N ASN A 81 43.06 -38.16 26.29
CA ASN A 81 42.02 -39.07 25.79
C ASN A 81 40.60 -39.01 26.43
N VAL A 82 39.61 -39.26 25.55
CA VAL A 82 38.36 -40.11 25.59
C VAL A 82 38.05 -40.95 26.86
N PRO A 83 36.75 -41.28 27.18
CA PRO A 83 35.73 -41.71 26.20
C PRO A 83 34.24 -41.29 26.37
N THR A 84 33.60 -41.21 25.21
CA THR A 84 32.26 -41.71 24.80
C THR A 84 31.09 -41.72 25.79
N VAL A 85 30.11 -40.84 25.57
CA VAL A 85 28.66 -41.16 25.64
C VAL A 85 27.97 -40.41 24.50
N GLY A 86 27.24 -41.16 23.66
CA GLY A 86 26.63 -40.65 22.43
C GLY A 86 25.64 -39.51 22.67
N ALA A 87 25.95 -38.35 22.13
CA ALA A 87 25.00 -37.26 21.98
C ALA A 87 24.00 -37.65 20.88
N ALA A 88 22.75 -37.90 21.29
CA ALA A 88 21.62 -38.02 20.41
C ALA A 88 21.48 -36.74 19.57
N GLY A 89 21.95 -36.78 18.32
CA GLY A 89 21.50 -35.84 17.31
C GLY A 89 19.98 -35.98 17.13
N PRO A 90 19.25 -34.89 16.82
CA PRO A 90 17.83 -35.00 16.49
C PRO A 90 17.72 -35.73 15.15
N ASN A 91 17.60 -37.04 15.25
CA ASN A 91 17.28 -37.94 14.17
C ASN A 91 15.92 -37.52 13.60
N PHE A 92 15.93 -36.79 12.49
CA PHE A 92 14.84 -36.77 11.51
C PHE A 92 14.75 -38.15 10.84
N VAL A 93 14.50 -39.19 11.65
CA VAL A 93 14.12 -40.51 11.16
C VAL A 93 12.65 -40.43 10.83
N VAL A 94 12.43 -40.34 9.52
CA VAL A 94 11.23 -40.75 8.80
C VAL A 94 10.64 -41.98 9.47
N ILE A 95 9.57 -41.79 10.25
CA ILE A 95 8.67 -42.88 10.63
C ILE A 95 7.78 -43.14 9.41
N ALA A 96 8.24 -44.07 8.58
CA ALA A 96 7.43 -44.68 7.54
C ALA A 96 6.53 -45.76 8.16
N GLY A 97 5.26 -45.78 7.74
CA GLY A 97 4.37 -46.94 7.93
C GLY A 97 3.06 -46.62 8.66
N ALA A 98 1.96 -46.56 7.90
CA ALA A 98 0.55 -46.49 8.32
C ALA A 98 0.04 -45.24 9.10
N GLY A 99 0.85 -44.54 9.90
CA GLY A 99 0.41 -43.36 10.68
C GLY A 99 0.78 -41.99 10.08
N GLY A 100 1.82 -41.93 9.26
CA GLY A 100 2.36 -40.67 8.72
C GLY A 100 1.43 -39.94 7.76
N GLY A 101 0.65 -40.69 6.96
CA GLY A 101 -0.36 -40.11 6.08
C GLY A 101 -1.47 -39.41 6.87
N GLY A 102 -1.87 -39.97 8.01
CA GLY A 102 -2.85 -39.37 8.91
C GLY A 102 -2.34 -38.06 9.50
N LEU A 103 -1.11 -38.03 10.01
CA LEU A 103 -0.52 -36.81 10.57
C LEU A 103 -0.31 -35.72 9.50
N VAL A 104 0.21 -36.08 8.33
CA VAL A 104 0.38 -35.13 7.20
C VAL A 104 -0.98 -34.60 6.74
N MET A 105 -1.99 -35.47 6.59
CA MET A 105 -3.35 -35.04 6.22
C MET A 105 -3.97 -34.12 7.28
N LEU A 106 -3.80 -34.43 8.57
CA LEU A 106 -4.32 -33.64 9.68
C LEU A 106 -3.65 -32.26 9.72
N THR A 107 -2.32 -32.20 9.61
CA THR A 107 -1.59 -30.92 9.56
C THR A 107 -1.98 -30.09 8.32
N PHE A 108 -2.17 -30.72 7.16
CA PHE A 108 -2.65 -30.03 5.95
C PHE A 108 -4.07 -29.48 6.10
N LEU A 109 -4.98 -30.27 6.68
CA LEU A 109 -6.36 -29.84 6.95
C LEU A 109 -6.39 -28.69 7.98
N ALA A 110 -5.59 -28.79 9.04
CA ALA A 110 -5.44 -27.73 10.03
C ALA A 110 -4.92 -26.44 9.40
N PHE A 111 -3.91 -26.51 8.52
CA PHE A 111 -3.41 -25.37 7.78
C PHE A 111 -4.49 -24.71 6.91
N ILE A 112 -5.25 -25.50 6.16
CA ILE A 112 -6.39 -25.01 5.36
C ILE A 112 -7.40 -24.28 6.27
N LEU A 113 -7.77 -24.89 7.40
CA LEU A 113 -8.73 -24.32 8.32
C LEU A 113 -8.23 -22.99 8.91
N ILE A 114 -6.96 -22.92 9.32
CA ILE A 114 -6.33 -21.70 9.82
C ILE A 114 -6.39 -20.59 8.76
N VAL A 115 -6.07 -20.90 7.51
CA VAL A 115 -6.14 -19.91 6.41
C VAL A 115 -7.58 -19.45 6.18
N LEU A 116 -8.55 -20.36 6.14
CA LEU A 116 -9.97 -20.01 5.94
C LEU A 116 -10.51 -19.13 7.08
N ILE A 117 -10.23 -19.49 8.33
CA ILE A 117 -10.63 -18.71 9.50
C ILE A 117 -9.94 -17.35 9.48
N GLY A 118 -8.62 -17.31 9.22
CA GLY A 118 -7.85 -16.08 9.13
C GLY A 118 -8.41 -15.13 8.08
N ARG A 119 -8.71 -15.64 6.87
CA ARG A 119 -9.33 -14.87 5.79
C ARG A 119 -10.72 -14.36 6.14
N SER A 120 -11.54 -15.21 6.75
CA SER A 120 -12.89 -14.83 7.16
C SER A 120 -12.85 -13.74 8.23
N LYS A 121 -11.99 -13.89 9.25
CA LYS A 121 -11.77 -12.88 10.28
C LYS A 121 -11.22 -11.57 9.71
N LEU A 122 -10.25 -11.63 8.81
CA LEU A 122 -9.70 -10.44 8.17
C LEU A 122 -10.76 -9.70 7.37
N ARG A 123 -11.54 -10.42 6.56
CA ARG A 123 -12.63 -9.83 5.77
C ARG A 123 -13.72 -9.22 6.65
N ARG A 124 -14.14 -9.91 7.72
CA ARG A 124 -15.09 -9.36 8.71
C ARG A 124 -14.55 -8.11 9.39
N ARG A 125 -13.27 -8.13 9.79
CA ARG A 125 -12.62 -6.96 10.38
C ARG A 125 -12.60 -5.76 9.44
N ARG A 126 -12.37 -5.99 8.14
CA ARG A 126 -12.33 -4.93 7.13
C ARG A 126 -13.69 -4.39 6.72
N LEU A 127 -14.69 -5.26 6.63
CA LEU A 127 -15.99 -4.86 6.09
C LEU A 127 -17.00 -4.49 7.17
N ASP A 128 -16.87 -5.04 8.37
CA ASP A 128 -17.91 -4.97 9.40
C ASP A 128 -17.43 -4.27 10.70
N THR A 129 -16.12 -4.04 10.87
CA THR A 129 -15.55 -3.45 12.10
C THR A 129 -14.93 -2.08 11.80
N GLY A 130 -15.01 -1.14 12.76
CA GLY A 130 -14.44 0.20 12.63
C GLY A 130 -15.46 1.26 12.22
N THR A 131 -14.95 2.46 11.95
CA THR A 131 -15.72 3.59 11.42
C THR A 131 -16.20 3.28 10.00
N PRO A 132 -17.23 3.96 9.48
CA PRO A 132 -17.67 3.72 8.11
C PRO A 132 -16.59 4.00 7.06
N ALA A 133 -15.73 5.00 7.28
CA ALA A 133 -14.55 5.25 6.45
C ALA A 133 -13.57 4.07 6.44
N ASP A 134 -13.29 3.47 7.61
CA ASP A 134 -12.44 2.27 7.69
C ASP A 134 -13.03 1.09 6.89
N ARG A 135 -14.37 0.98 6.83
CA ARG A 135 -15.05 -0.07 6.07
C ARG A 135 -14.99 0.16 4.56
N VAL A 136 -15.08 1.43 4.12
CA VAL A 136 -14.86 1.83 2.72
C VAL A 136 -13.43 1.49 2.29
N GLU A 137 -12.43 1.89 3.10
CA GLU A 137 -11.04 1.53 2.87
C GLU A 137 -10.86 0.00 2.87
N GLY A 138 -11.49 -0.70 3.82
CA GLY A 138 -11.51 -2.15 3.91
C GLY A 138 -12.04 -2.81 2.64
N ALA A 139 -13.12 -2.28 2.05
CA ALA A 139 -13.68 -2.75 0.79
C ALA A 139 -12.72 -2.51 -0.39
N TRP A 140 -12.08 -1.35 -0.45
CA TRP A 140 -11.03 -1.05 -1.44
C TRP A 140 -9.85 -2.03 -1.36
N LEU A 141 -9.39 -2.30 -0.14
CA LEU A 141 -8.31 -3.22 0.14
C LEU A 141 -8.61 -4.66 -0.29
N GLU A 142 -9.86 -5.10 -0.18
CA GLU A 142 -10.30 -6.41 -0.69
C GLU A 142 -10.23 -6.48 -2.22
N VAL A 143 -10.55 -5.39 -2.93
CA VAL A 143 -10.42 -5.32 -4.40
C VAL A 143 -8.95 -5.34 -4.82
N ALA A 144 -8.10 -4.56 -4.17
CA ALA A 144 -6.66 -4.57 -4.43
C ALA A 144 -6.03 -5.96 -4.18
N ASP A 145 -6.45 -6.65 -3.11
CA ASP A 145 -6.02 -7.99 -2.81
C ASP A 145 -6.52 -9.00 -3.85
N ALA A 146 -7.75 -8.84 -4.33
CA ALA A 146 -8.30 -9.66 -5.39
C ALA A 146 -7.53 -9.46 -6.71
N LEU A 147 -7.16 -8.24 -7.05
CA LEU A 147 -6.31 -7.93 -8.21
C LEU A 147 -4.93 -8.60 -8.09
N ARG A 148 -4.30 -8.57 -6.90
CA ARG A 148 -3.05 -9.30 -6.63
C ARG A 148 -3.22 -10.81 -6.77
N LEU A 149 -4.24 -11.40 -6.15
CA LEU A 149 -4.58 -12.83 -6.33
C LEU A 149 -4.91 -13.17 -7.78
N ALA A 150 -5.36 -12.17 -8.53
CA ALA A 150 -5.62 -12.32 -9.93
C ALA A 150 -4.35 -12.37 -10.80
N GLY A 151 -3.19 -12.06 -10.24
CA GLY A 151 -1.93 -11.88 -10.96
C GLY A 151 -1.84 -10.55 -11.70
N ARG A 152 -2.68 -9.57 -11.31
CA ARG A 152 -2.76 -8.23 -11.91
C ARG A 152 -2.74 -7.18 -10.79
N PRO A 153 -1.65 -7.07 -10.01
CA PRO A 153 -1.57 -6.08 -8.94
C PRO A 153 -1.72 -4.67 -9.51
N ALA A 154 -2.56 -3.84 -8.87
CA ALA A 154 -2.59 -2.41 -9.15
C ALA A 154 -1.27 -1.77 -8.65
N PRO A 155 -0.58 -0.99 -9.50
CA PRO A 155 0.58 -0.20 -9.07
C PRO A 155 0.22 0.81 -7.97
N GLU A 156 1.16 1.08 -7.06
CA GLU A 156 0.94 1.95 -5.89
C GLU A 156 0.79 3.44 -6.23
N HIS A 157 1.27 3.87 -7.39
CA HIS A 157 1.17 5.26 -7.84
C HIS A 157 -0.17 5.60 -8.50
N LEU A 158 -1.06 4.61 -8.68
CA LEU A 158 -2.35 4.85 -9.32
C LEU A 158 -3.32 5.51 -8.33
N THR A 159 -3.99 6.55 -8.81
CA THR A 159 -5.14 7.14 -8.14
C THR A 159 -6.31 6.16 -8.09
N ALA A 160 -7.30 6.39 -7.22
CA ALA A 160 -8.48 5.52 -7.11
C ALA A 160 -9.21 5.33 -8.46
N ALA A 161 -9.33 6.39 -9.25
CA ALA A 161 -9.93 6.35 -10.58
C ALA A 161 -9.07 5.56 -11.60
N GLU A 162 -7.74 5.65 -11.52
CA GLU A 162 -6.88 4.85 -12.39
C GLU A 162 -6.87 3.38 -12.00
N VAL A 163 -6.99 3.06 -10.71
CA VAL A 163 -7.16 1.68 -10.24
C VAL A 163 -8.49 1.10 -10.73
N SER A 164 -9.57 1.88 -10.82
CA SER A 164 -10.84 1.38 -11.39
C SER A 164 -10.69 1.02 -12.87
N ALA A 165 -10.06 1.89 -13.66
CA ALA A 165 -9.73 1.61 -15.06
C ALA A 165 -8.81 0.38 -15.19
N HIS A 166 -7.79 0.29 -14.34
CA HIS A 166 -6.90 -0.87 -14.28
C HIS A 166 -7.67 -2.15 -13.96
N ALA A 167 -8.60 -2.12 -13.00
CA ALA A 167 -9.41 -3.26 -12.62
C ALA A 167 -10.30 -3.74 -13.77
N ALA A 168 -10.96 -2.83 -14.49
CA ALA A 168 -11.76 -3.15 -15.66
C ALA A 168 -10.91 -3.88 -16.74
N THR A 169 -9.72 -3.36 -17.05
CA THR A 169 -8.81 -4.00 -18.01
C THR A 169 -8.29 -5.36 -17.51
N ALA A 170 -7.99 -5.49 -16.22
CA ALA A 170 -7.57 -6.74 -15.61
C ALA A 170 -8.66 -7.81 -15.70
N ALA A 171 -9.92 -7.45 -15.43
CA ALA A 171 -11.05 -8.36 -15.51
C ALA A 171 -11.40 -8.79 -16.95
N ALA A 172 -11.22 -7.90 -17.93
CA ALA A 172 -11.39 -8.21 -19.35
C ALA A 172 -10.34 -9.22 -19.86
N ARG A 173 -9.10 -9.12 -19.38
CA ARG A 173 -8.00 -10.02 -19.75
C ARG A 173 -8.12 -11.42 -19.15
N ILE A 174 -8.94 -11.60 -18.12
CA ILE A 174 -9.21 -12.92 -17.53
C ILE A 174 -10.33 -13.58 -18.36
N ARG A 175 -9.95 -14.12 -19.53
CA ARG A 175 -10.84 -14.96 -20.34
C ARG A 175 -11.00 -16.33 -19.66
N GLY A 176 -12.19 -16.60 -19.15
CA GLY A 176 -12.62 -17.94 -18.80
C GLY A 176 -12.84 -18.79 -20.06
N LYS A 177 -12.86 -20.13 -19.91
CA LYS A 177 -13.12 -21.07 -21.02
C LYS A 177 -14.51 -20.94 -21.66
N HIS A 178 -15.45 -20.22 -21.05
CA HIS A 178 -16.81 -20.09 -21.56
C HIS A 178 -17.00 -18.80 -22.35
N THR A 179 -17.55 -18.99 -23.54
CA THR A 179 -17.96 -18.03 -24.57
C THR A 179 -18.96 -17.02 -24.00
N VAL A 180 -18.63 -15.73 -24.09
CA VAL A 180 -19.47 -14.58 -23.72
C VAL A 180 -19.77 -14.48 -22.21
N ARG A 181 -19.04 -13.59 -21.54
CA ARG A 181 -19.41 -13.05 -20.22
C ARG A 181 -19.59 -11.55 -20.33
N LEU A 182 -20.58 -11.03 -19.61
CA LEU A 182 -20.79 -9.60 -19.39
C LEU A 182 -19.49 -8.95 -18.89
N ALA A 183 -19.30 -7.66 -19.16
CA ALA A 183 -18.19 -6.90 -18.57
C ALA A 183 -18.22 -7.04 -17.04
N ALA A 184 -17.06 -7.07 -16.39
CA ALA A 184 -17.05 -7.02 -14.94
C ALA A 184 -17.66 -5.69 -14.50
N PRO A 185 -18.46 -5.67 -13.42
CA PRO A 185 -19.08 -4.44 -12.97
C PRO A 185 -17.99 -3.40 -12.71
N PRO A 186 -18.20 -2.15 -13.17
CA PRO A 186 -17.28 -1.07 -12.88
C PRO A 186 -17.13 -0.88 -11.37
N ILE A 187 -15.94 -0.46 -10.95
CA ILE A 187 -15.64 -0.11 -9.55
C ILE A 187 -15.43 1.40 -9.39
N ASP A 188 -15.89 2.19 -10.36
CA ASP A 188 -15.71 3.64 -10.45
C ASP A 188 -16.47 4.33 -9.31
N GLU A 189 -17.67 3.85 -9.00
CA GLU A 189 -18.46 4.30 -7.85
C GLU A 189 -17.73 4.00 -6.53
N LEU A 190 -17.10 2.83 -6.41
CA LEU A 190 -16.27 2.51 -5.24
C LEU A 190 -15.05 3.45 -5.15
N ALA A 191 -14.40 3.76 -6.27
CA ALA A 191 -13.30 4.72 -6.31
C ALA A 191 -13.76 6.14 -5.90
N GLY A 192 -14.95 6.54 -6.32
CA GLY A 192 -15.60 7.79 -5.90
C GLY A 192 -15.82 7.83 -4.38
N VAL A 193 -16.43 6.78 -3.83
CA VAL A 193 -16.71 6.68 -2.38
C VAL A 193 -15.42 6.65 -1.54
N VAL A 194 -14.37 5.98 -2.00
CA VAL A 194 -13.05 6.00 -1.33
C VAL A 194 -12.48 7.42 -1.30
N ASN A 195 -12.51 8.11 -2.44
CA ASN A 195 -12.04 9.49 -2.52
C ASN A 195 -12.86 10.40 -1.59
N GLU A 196 -14.19 10.27 -1.63
CA GLU A 196 -15.09 11.05 -0.77
C GLU A 196 -14.86 10.77 0.72
N SER A 197 -14.70 9.51 1.13
CA SER A 197 -14.44 9.14 2.53
C SER A 197 -13.12 9.68 3.08
N THR A 198 -12.18 10.04 2.20
CA THR A 198 -10.91 10.67 2.59
C THR A 198 -11.11 12.15 2.93
N PHE A 199 -12.13 12.81 2.35
CA PHE A 199 -12.36 14.24 2.47
C PHE A 199 -13.61 14.62 3.27
N ALA A 200 -14.63 13.75 3.36
CA ALA A 200 -15.89 13.99 4.04
C ALA A 200 -16.03 13.08 5.28
N ARG A 201 -16.30 13.68 6.44
CA ARG A 201 -16.25 13.01 7.75
C ARG A 201 -17.63 12.67 8.36
N ASP A 202 -18.74 12.92 7.66
CA ASP A 202 -20.08 12.98 8.28
C ASP A 202 -21.14 11.97 7.76
N GLU A 203 -22.23 11.84 8.53
CA GLU A 203 -23.36 10.88 8.58
C GLU A 203 -23.69 9.95 7.38
N ALA A 204 -23.51 10.37 6.12
CA ALA A 204 -23.73 9.53 4.94
C ALA A 204 -22.73 8.36 4.81
N ALA A 205 -21.68 8.37 5.63
CA ALA A 205 -20.59 7.41 5.57
C ALA A 205 -21.03 5.95 5.77
N SER A 206 -22.12 5.68 6.49
CA SER A 206 -22.61 4.31 6.74
C SER A 206 -23.28 3.66 5.52
N GLU A 207 -24.08 4.43 4.78
CA GLU A 207 -24.68 3.99 3.51
C GLU A 207 -23.59 3.80 2.44
N GLN A 208 -22.68 4.76 2.35
CA GLN A 208 -21.50 4.69 1.49
C GLN A 208 -20.64 3.45 1.77
N ALA A 209 -20.46 3.07 3.04
CA ALA A 209 -19.75 1.86 3.41
C ALA A 209 -20.43 0.57 2.91
N GLU A 210 -21.77 0.50 2.97
CA GLU A 210 -22.48 -0.68 2.46
C GLU A 210 -22.45 -0.73 0.92
N ILE A 211 -22.59 0.42 0.24
CA ILE A 211 -22.42 0.52 -1.22
C ILE A 211 -21.03 0.03 -1.62
N ALA A 212 -19.98 0.54 -0.96
CA ALA A 212 -18.60 0.15 -1.19
C ALA A 212 -18.39 -1.36 -1.02
N ARG A 213 -18.94 -1.93 0.07
CA ARG A 213 -18.91 -3.37 0.36
C ARG A 213 -19.56 -4.18 -0.74
N VAL A 214 -20.79 -3.86 -1.13
CA VAL A 214 -21.53 -4.61 -2.17
C VAL A 214 -20.79 -4.56 -3.51
N ARG A 215 -20.29 -3.39 -3.91
CA ARG A 215 -19.54 -3.22 -5.17
C ARG A 215 -18.26 -4.03 -5.16
N ALA A 216 -17.46 -3.94 -4.09
CA ALA A 216 -16.23 -4.72 -3.95
C ALA A 216 -16.51 -6.23 -4.04
N LEU A 217 -17.49 -6.73 -3.29
CA LEU A 217 -17.82 -8.16 -3.27
C LEU A 217 -18.36 -8.68 -4.60
N THR A 218 -19.19 -7.88 -5.27
CA THR A 218 -19.71 -8.22 -6.60
C THR A 218 -18.57 -8.34 -7.62
N TYR A 219 -17.66 -7.35 -7.64
CA TYR A 219 -16.48 -7.39 -8.51
C TYR A 219 -15.59 -8.61 -8.24
N ILE A 220 -15.30 -8.89 -6.96
CA ILE A 220 -14.47 -10.05 -6.56
C ILE A 220 -15.16 -11.37 -6.93
N GLY A 221 -16.48 -11.46 -6.73
CA GLY A 221 -17.30 -12.60 -7.11
C GLY A 221 -17.21 -12.89 -8.61
N GLU A 222 -17.35 -11.86 -9.44
CA GLU A 222 -17.19 -11.94 -10.88
C GLU A 222 -15.77 -12.35 -11.29
N LEU A 223 -14.75 -11.75 -10.66
CA LEU A 223 -13.35 -12.06 -10.92
C LEU A 223 -13.01 -13.52 -10.61
N LYS A 224 -13.57 -14.07 -9.53
CA LYS A 224 -13.46 -15.47 -9.15
C LYS A 224 -14.26 -16.38 -10.08
N ALA A 225 -15.46 -15.96 -10.48
CA ALA A 225 -16.31 -16.72 -11.39
C ALA A 225 -15.67 -16.89 -12.77
N ARG A 226 -14.83 -15.96 -13.24
CA ARG A 226 -14.08 -16.08 -14.51
C ARG A 226 -12.97 -17.14 -14.49
N ARG A 227 -12.62 -17.68 -13.32
CA ARG A 227 -11.53 -18.64 -13.15
C ARG A 227 -12.01 -20.08 -13.18
N SER A 228 -11.10 -20.99 -13.55
CA SER A 228 -11.30 -22.43 -13.42
C SER A 228 -11.49 -22.83 -11.95
N TRP A 229 -12.19 -23.93 -11.72
CA TRP A 229 -12.53 -24.41 -10.37
C TRP A 229 -11.28 -24.60 -9.49
N PHE A 230 -10.19 -25.15 -10.03
CA PHE A 230 -8.91 -25.27 -9.32
C PHE A 230 -8.35 -23.91 -8.87
N ARG A 231 -8.38 -22.90 -9.74
CA ARG A 231 -7.90 -21.55 -9.40
C ARG A 231 -8.81 -20.86 -8.38
N ARG A 232 -10.11 -21.17 -8.36
CA ARG A 232 -11.04 -20.69 -7.31
C ARG A 232 -10.74 -21.31 -5.96
N LEU A 233 -10.36 -22.59 -5.93
CA LEU A 233 -9.94 -23.29 -4.71
C LEU A 233 -8.65 -22.67 -4.17
N ILE A 234 -7.62 -22.58 -5.02
CA ILE A 234 -6.32 -21.97 -4.66
C ILE A 234 -6.51 -20.53 -4.17
N TRP A 235 -7.35 -19.72 -4.83
CA TRP A 235 -7.65 -18.35 -4.39
C TRP A 235 -8.16 -18.30 -2.95
N THR A 236 -9.05 -19.22 -2.58
CA THR A 236 -9.68 -19.24 -1.25
C THR A 236 -8.69 -19.73 -0.19
N LEU A 237 -7.77 -20.62 -0.58
CA LEU A 237 -6.73 -21.18 0.28
C LEU A 237 -5.42 -20.38 0.26
N HIS A 238 -5.35 -19.26 -0.47
CA HIS A 238 -4.12 -18.51 -0.61
C HIS A 238 -3.85 -17.67 0.67
N PRO A 239 -2.72 -17.88 1.37
CA PRO A 239 -2.41 -17.18 2.61
C PRO A 239 -1.89 -15.75 2.38
N GLY A 240 -1.57 -15.37 1.13
CA GLY A 240 -0.97 -14.07 0.77
C GLY A 240 -1.63 -12.84 1.40
N PRO A 241 -2.97 -12.68 1.36
CA PRO A 241 -3.63 -11.53 1.97
C PRO A 241 -3.44 -11.35 3.47
N LEU A 242 -3.08 -12.44 4.18
CA LEU A 242 -2.72 -12.38 5.61
C LEU A 242 -1.29 -11.89 5.84
N ARG A 243 -0.42 -11.95 4.82
CA ARG A 243 1.02 -11.67 4.91
C ARG A 243 1.44 -10.38 4.21
N TRP A 244 0.63 -9.85 3.30
CA TRP A 244 0.97 -8.63 2.57
C TRP A 244 1.05 -7.45 3.54
N ARG A 245 2.27 -6.92 3.72
CA ARG A 245 2.51 -5.66 4.43
C ARG A 245 1.80 -4.54 3.68
N ARG A 246 1.06 -3.72 4.42
CA ARG A 246 0.43 -2.50 3.90
C ARG A 246 1.27 -1.32 4.35
N ARG A 247 1.50 -0.39 3.44
CA ARG A 247 2.09 0.92 3.71
C ARG A 247 1.01 1.95 3.45
#